data_AF-A0A1Y2GJ27-F1
#
_entry.id   AF-A0A1Y2GJ27-F1
#
_cell.length_a   1.000
_cell.length_b   1.000
_cell.length_c   1.000
_cell.angle_alpha   90.00
_cell.angle_beta   90.00
_cell.angle_gamma   90.00
#
_symmetry.space_group_name_H-M   'P 1'
#
loop_
_entity.id
_entity.type
_entity.pdbx_description
1 polymer ?
#
loop_
_entity_poly.entity_id
_entity_poly.type
_entity_poly.pdbx_seq_one_letter_code
_entity_poly.pdbx_strand_id
1 'polypeptide(L)'
;MRIDQGTIRGNLEVLEFITEAALELPHEWFEGRRILIAGDQLTVSRLRSLKELRADDISSYHRLDWVIPVIQLFHLQMLLASTILRTHYGTASTPGSIAFNVSLLERKRVSLEKPDFHATNELLRESFDALVQRAWELTLLSTNLEEFAEGVSDEVLKIELMAKVDTLIDRFLLTGSLEILDGTTSRNSALFLRDMLFYLELSSAIKAGDHGRIEEILKWITIMFQAGSTKNYANELLHL
;
A
#
# COMPACT_ATOMS: atom_id res chain seq x y z
N MET A 1 14.37 28.07 3.29
CA MET A 1 15.51 27.16 3.50
C MET A 1 15.89 26.55 2.16
N ARG A 2 17.13 26.69 1.68
CA ARG A 2 17.63 26.05 0.45
C ARG A 2 18.56 24.91 0.87
N ILE A 3 18.00 23.74 1.17
CA ILE A 3 18.76 22.56 1.58
C ILE A 3 18.47 21.42 0.61
N ASP A 4 19.54 20.75 0.18
CA ASP A 4 19.44 19.60 -0.72
C ASP A 4 19.12 18.32 0.06
N GLN A 5 17.82 18.09 0.25
CA GLN A 5 17.26 16.94 0.98
C GLN A 5 17.51 15.59 0.28
N GLY A 6 18.08 15.57 -0.93
CA GLY A 6 18.50 14.33 -1.60
C GLY A 6 19.80 13.74 -1.02
N THR A 7 20.57 14.53 -0.27
CA THR A 7 21.89 14.15 0.23
C THR A 7 21.88 13.76 1.71
N ILE A 8 22.87 12.97 2.13
CA ILE A 8 23.08 12.62 3.54
C ILE A 8 23.26 13.89 4.37
N ARG A 9 24.11 14.82 3.92
CA ARG A 9 24.36 16.10 4.59
C ARG A 9 23.11 16.96 4.69
N GLY A 10 22.34 17.09 3.60
CA GLY A 10 21.13 17.91 3.63
C GLY A 10 20.05 17.35 4.56
N ASN A 11 19.92 16.02 4.71
CA ASN A 11 19.02 15.45 5.72
C ASN A 11 19.46 15.79 7.15
N LEU A 12 20.78 15.84 7.41
CA LEU A 12 21.30 16.30 8.70
C LEU A 12 20.98 17.78 8.93
N GLU A 13 21.20 18.63 7.93
CA GLU A 13 20.89 20.07 8.03
C GLU A 13 19.39 20.33 8.24
N VAL A 14 18.52 19.46 7.72
CA VAL A 14 17.08 19.49 8.04
C VAL A 14 16.83 19.18 9.51
N LEU A 15 17.46 18.13 10.05
CA LEU A 15 17.31 17.80 11.47
C LEU A 15 17.84 18.94 12.36
N GLU A 16 19.05 19.43 12.12
CA GLU A 16 19.67 20.53 12.86
C GLU A 16 18.80 21.79 12.81
N PHE A 17 18.25 22.13 11.65
CA PHE A 17 17.33 23.26 11.53
C PHE A 17 16.06 23.06 12.36
N ILE A 18 15.45 21.88 12.32
CA ILE A 18 14.23 21.60 13.08
C ILE A 18 14.52 21.65 14.58
N THR A 19 15.58 20.98 15.04
CA THR A 19 15.89 20.86 16.46
C THR A 19 16.44 22.15 17.06
N GLU A 20 17.39 22.81 16.39
CA GLU A 20 18.13 23.95 16.96
C GLU A 20 17.53 25.29 16.58
N ALA A 21 17.05 25.45 15.34
CA ALA A 21 16.58 26.76 14.85
C ALA A 21 15.06 26.94 14.93
N ALA A 22 14.28 25.89 14.70
CA ALA A 22 12.81 25.97 14.69
C ALA A 22 12.18 25.69 16.05
N LEU A 23 12.68 24.66 16.75
CA LEU A 23 12.17 24.26 18.06
C LEU A 23 13.05 24.74 19.23
N GLU A 24 14.27 25.22 18.93
CA GLU A 24 15.23 25.73 19.92
C GLU A 24 15.47 24.75 21.09
N LEU A 25 15.53 23.45 20.78
CA LEU A 25 15.69 22.39 21.77
C LEU A 25 17.18 22.22 22.11
N PRO A 26 17.55 22.32 23.40
CA PRO A 26 18.93 22.09 23.82
C PRO A 26 19.29 20.61 23.64
N HIS A 27 20.58 20.29 23.41
CA HIS A 27 21.02 18.92 23.14
C HIS A 27 20.68 17.95 24.28
N GLU A 28 20.71 18.41 25.53
CA GLU A 28 20.35 17.63 26.72
C GLU A 28 18.87 17.18 26.69
N TRP A 29 18.02 17.90 25.97
CA TRP A 29 16.63 17.49 25.78
C TRP A 29 16.53 16.15 25.05
N PHE A 30 17.50 15.76 24.22
CA PHE A 30 17.45 14.48 23.50
C PHE A 30 18.00 13.30 24.31
N GLU A 31 18.61 13.55 25.47
CA GLU A 31 19.17 12.49 26.30
C GLU A 31 18.09 11.54 26.82
N GLY A 32 18.32 10.24 26.64
CA GLY A 32 17.38 9.18 27.02
C GLY A 32 16.11 9.11 26.17
N ARG A 33 15.94 10.00 25.17
CA ARG A 33 14.75 10.02 24.32
C ARG A 33 14.94 9.21 23.05
N ARG A 34 13.81 8.81 22.49
CA ARG A 34 13.66 8.17 21.19
C ARG A 34 12.49 8.81 20.48
N ILE A 35 12.73 9.30 19.27
CA ILE A 35 11.80 10.11 18.50
C ILE A 35 11.67 9.47 17.13
N LEU A 36 10.43 9.18 16.74
CA LEU A 36 10.14 8.70 15.41
C LEU A 36 10.33 9.85 14.43
N ILE A 37 11.23 9.67 13.48
CA ILE A 37 11.39 10.58 12.33
C ILE A 37 10.86 9.82 11.11
N ALA A 38 9.67 10.21 10.68
CA ALA A 38 8.97 9.58 9.57
C ALA A 38 9.20 10.34 8.26
N GLY A 39 9.40 9.61 7.17
CA GLY A 39 9.57 10.20 5.84
C GLY A 39 9.42 9.20 4.72
N ASP A 40 9.75 9.61 3.49
CA ASP A 40 9.86 8.69 2.36
C ASP A 40 11.08 7.76 2.51
N GLN A 41 11.20 6.78 1.61
CA GLN A 41 12.28 5.80 1.67
C GLN A 41 13.67 6.42 1.56
N LEU A 42 13.81 7.51 0.79
CA LEU A 42 15.10 8.16 0.64
C LEU A 42 15.50 8.84 1.95
N THR A 43 14.61 9.60 2.59
CA THR A 43 14.86 10.22 3.90
C THR A 43 15.28 9.16 4.93
N VAL A 44 14.51 8.08 5.06
CA VAL A 44 14.79 7.00 6.03
C VAL A 44 16.16 6.37 5.78
N SER A 45 16.48 6.06 4.52
CA SER A 45 17.79 5.54 4.14
C SER A 45 18.93 6.51 4.50
N ARG A 46 18.75 7.81 4.27
CA ARG A 46 19.76 8.84 4.60
C ARG A 46 19.95 8.98 6.11
N LEU A 47 18.88 8.90 6.90
CA LEU A 47 18.96 8.91 8.35
C LEU A 47 19.71 7.69 8.90
N ARG A 48 19.50 6.50 8.33
CA ARG A 48 20.28 5.30 8.71
C ARG A 48 21.77 5.48 8.39
N SER A 49 22.09 5.94 7.18
CA SER A 49 23.49 6.23 6.81
C SER A 49 24.13 7.29 7.71
N LEU A 50 23.37 8.33 8.13
CA LEU A 50 23.88 9.33 9.08
C LEU A 50 24.23 8.70 10.43
N LYS A 51 23.36 7.83 10.97
CA LYS A 51 23.64 7.13 12.23
C LYS A 51 24.89 6.26 12.13
N GLU A 52 25.08 5.57 11.02
CA GLU A 52 26.28 4.76 10.77
C GLU A 52 27.55 5.61 10.69
N LEU A 53 27.53 6.70 9.91
CA LEU A 53 28.68 7.59 9.76
C LEU A 53 29.07 8.32 11.05
N ARG A 54 28.10 8.54 11.94
CA ARG A 54 28.28 9.27 13.19
C ARG A 54 28.36 8.34 14.39
N ALA A 55 28.49 7.02 14.21
CA ALA A 55 28.48 6.06 15.32
C ALA A 55 29.57 6.34 16.38
N ASP A 56 30.68 6.96 15.97
CA ASP A 56 31.82 7.30 16.84
C ASP A 56 31.76 8.73 17.42
N ASP A 57 30.70 9.51 17.16
CA ASP A 57 30.56 10.85 17.73
C ASP A 57 30.44 10.80 19.26
N ILE A 58 30.96 11.83 19.94
CA ILE A 58 31.13 11.83 21.40
C ILE A 58 29.78 11.80 22.13
N SER A 59 28.83 12.65 21.72
CA SER A 59 27.54 12.80 22.42
C SER A 59 26.43 12.00 21.75
N SER A 60 25.45 11.57 22.54
CA SER A 60 24.25 10.86 22.05
C SER A 60 23.42 11.67 21.04
N TYR A 61 23.39 13.01 21.17
CA TYR A 61 22.73 13.91 20.21
C TYR A 61 23.37 13.82 18.83
N HIS A 62 24.69 14.03 18.75
CA HIS A 62 25.45 14.00 17.49
C HIS A 62 25.44 12.62 16.83
N ARG A 63 25.47 11.51 17.60
CA ARG A 63 25.27 10.15 17.04
C ARG A 63 23.86 9.91 16.48
N LEU A 64 22.93 10.84 16.70
CA LEU A 64 21.52 10.69 16.37
C LEU A 64 20.90 9.44 17.04
N ASP A 65 21.35 9.05 18.24
CA ASP A 65 20.82 7.89 18.97
C ASP A 65 19.31 8.05 19.24
N TRP A 66 18.87 9.29 19.40
CA TRP A 66 17.48 9.67 19.63
C TRP A 66 16.58 9.50 18.40
N VAL A 67 17.14 9.42 17.18
CA VAL A 67 16.35 9.25 15.95
C VAL A 67 16.01 7.79 15.72
N ILE A 68 14.71 7.48 15.63
CA ILE A 68 14.19 6.22 15.09
C ILE A 68 13.62 6.52 13.70
N PRO A 69 14.34 6.18 12.62
CA PRO A 69 13.85 6.45 11.27
C PRO A 69 12.75 5.43 10.93
N VAL A 70 11.58 5.92 10.49
CA VAL A 70 10.42 5.08 10.16
C VAL A 70 9.87 5.47 8.78
N ILE A 71 9.59 4.49 7.94
CA ILE A 71 8.93 4.76 6.66
C ILE A 71 7.49 5.23 6.90
N GLN A 72 7.10 6.35 6.28
CA GLN A 72 5.75 6.86 6.43
C GLN A 72 4.75 5.95 5.69
N LEU A 73 3.72 5.49 6.39
CA LEU A 73 2.73 4.56 5.87
C LEU A 73 1.99 5.07 4.64
N PHE A 74 1.83 6.39 4.51
CA PHE A 74 1.23 7.01 3.32
C PHE A 74 2.08 6.76 2.06
N HIS A 75 3.41 6.90 2.15
CA HIS A 75 4.30 6.61 1.02
C HIS A 75 4.26 5.13 0.63
N LEU A 76 4.17 4.22 1.62
CA LEU A 76 3.96 2.80 1.36
C LEU A 76 2.64 2.54 0.63
N GLN A 77 1.55 3.14 1.08
CA GLN A 77 0.24 2.99 0.44
C GLN A 77 0.23 3.56 -0.98
N MET A 78 0.84 4.73 -1.22
CA MET A 78 0.99 5.30 -2.56
C MET A 78 1.75 4.35 -3.50
N LEU A 79 2.87 3.81 -3.03
CA LEU A 79 3.69 2.91 -3.81
C LEU A 79 3.00 1.57 -4.07
N LEU A 80 2.26 1.05 -3.10
CA LEU A 80 1.46 -0.17 -3.24
C LEU A 80 0.37 0.02 -4.30
N ALA A 81 -0.36 1.14 -4.28
CA ALA A 81 -1.34 1.46 -5.32
C ALA A 81 -0.69 1.49 -6.73
N SER A 82 0.45 2.17 -6.87
CA SER A 82 1.18 2.21 -8.15
C SER A 82 1.67 0.82 -8.58
N THR A 83 2.12 0.00 -7.63
CA THR A 83 2.59 -1.36 -7.89
C THR A 83 1.45 -2.24 -8.38
N ILE A 84 0.30 -2.24 -7.69
CA ILE A 84 -0.91 -2.98 -8.10
C ILE A 84 -1.39 -2.51 -9.48
N LEU A 85 -1.45 -1.19 -9.70
CA LEU A 85 -1.84 -0.63 -11.00
C LEU A 85 -0.96 -1.18 -12.12
N ARG A 86 0.36 -1.13 -11.96
CA ARG A 86 1.33 -1.59 -12.96
C ARG A 86 1.25 -3.09 -13.19
N THR A 87 1.13 -3.88 -12.12
CA THR A 87 1.04 -5.35 -12.19
C THR A 87 -0.19 -5.80 -12.98
N HIS A 88 -1.33 -5.13 -12.79
CA HIS A 88 -2.62 -5.57 -13.33
C HIS A 88 -3.14 -4.72 -14.50
N TYR A 89 -2.34 -3.79 -15.03
CA TYR A 89 -2.81 -2.79 -15.98
C TYR A 89 -3.45 -3.41 -17.23
N GLY A 90 -2.78 -4.39 -17.83
CA GLY A 90 -3.22 -5.02 -19.08
C GLY A 90 -3.24 -4.04 -20.27
N THR A 91 -4.14 -4.27 -21.21
CA THR A 91 -4.25 -3.50 -22.47
C THR A 91 -5.66 -2.96 -22.67
N ALA A 92 -5.77 -1.77 -23.28
CA ALA A 92 -7.06 -1.12 -23.54
C ALA A 92 -7.95 -1.90 -24.53
N SER A 93 -7.39 -2.85 -25.27
CA SER A 93 -8.12 -3.72 -26.19
C SER A 93 -8.71 -4.97 -25.53
N THR A 94 -8.34 -5.27 -24.29
CA THR A 94 -8.82 -6.45 -23.56
C THR A 94 -9.93 -6.03 -22.59
N PRO A 95 -11.21 -6.37 -22.86
CA PRO A 95 -12.30 -6.09 -21.95
C PRO A 95 -12.02 -6.65 -20.54
N GLY A 96 -12.28 -5.83 -19.52
CA GLY A 96 -12.06 -6.18 -18.12
C GLY A 96 -10.64 -5.97 -17.59
N SER A 97 -9.69 -5.51 -18.43
CA SER A 97 -8.40 -5.02 -17.95
C SER A 97 -8.54 -3.63 -17.31
N ILE A 98 -7.60 -3.24 -16.44
CA ILE A 98 -7.61 -1.89 -15.87
C ILE A 98 -7.43 -0.83 -16.97
N ALA A 99 -6.57 -1.09 -17.96
CA ALA A 99 -6.37 -0.19 -19.10
C ALA A 99 -7.67 0.01 -19.91
N PHE A 100 -8.46 -1.05 -20.11
CA PHE A 100 -9.78 -0.95 -20.74
C PHE A 100 -10.71 -0.07 -19.90
N ASN A 101 -10.76 -0.29 -18.58
CA ASN A 101 -11.58 0.53 -17.67
C ASN A 101 -11.14 2.00 -17.67
N VAL A 102 -9.83 2.29 -17.70
CA VAL A 102 -9.28 3.65 -17.83
C VAL A 102 -9.79 4.34 -19.10
N SER A 103 -9.76 3.63 -20.24
CA SER A 103 -10.25 4.15 -21.51
C SER A 103 -11.76 4.34 -21.51
N LEU A 104 -12.52 3.35 -21.00
CA LEU A 104 -13.98 3.38 -20.96
C LEU A 104 -14.52 4.50 -20.05
N LEU A 105 -13.90 4.70 -18.89
CA LEU A 105 -14.29 5.70 -17.89
C LEU A 105 -13.60 7.06 -18.11
N GLU A 106 -12.84 7.22 -19.19
CA GLU A 106 -12.09 8.43 -19.54
C GLU A 106 -11.19 8.97 -18.41
N ARG A 107 -10.50 8.09 -17.66
CA ARG A 107 -9.66 8.45 -16.51
C ARG A 107 -8.31 9.06 -16.92
N LYS A 108 -8.29 10.36 -17.22
CA LYS A 108 -7.11 11.09 -17.75
C LYS A 108 -5.90 11.24 -16.82
N ARG A 109 -6.07 11.09 -15.50
CA ARG A 109 -5.01 11.29 -14.49
C ARG A 109 -4.31 10.00 -14.06
N VAL A 110 -4.72 8.86 -14.61
CA VAL A 110 -4.11 7.56 -14.32
C VAL A 110 -3.04 7.29 -15.37
N SER A 111 -1.78 7.20 -14.94
CA SER A 111 -0.64 6.87 -15.79
C SER A 111 0.26 5.85 -15.10
N LEU A 112 0.99 5.04 -15.86
CA LEU A 112 1.89 4.03 -15.30
C LEU A 112 3.22 4.61 -14.79
N GLU A 113 3.70 5.70 -15.38
CA GLU A 113 4.98 6.30 -15.02
C GLU A 113 4.88 7.20 -13.78
N LYS A 114 3.87 8.07 -13.75
CA LYS A 114 3.63 9.02 -12.66
C LYS A 114 2.15 9.02 -12.31
N PRO A 115 1.64 7.93 -11.70
CA PRO A 115 0.24 7.86 -11.31
C PRO A 115 -0.07 8.97 -10.30
N ASP A 116 -1.11 9.76 -10.57
CA ASP A 116 -1.73 10.57 -9.53
C ASP A 116 -2.33 9.61 -8.49
N PHE A 117 -1.94 9.78 -7.23
CA PHE A 117 -2.33 8.84 -6.17
C PHE A 117 -3.85 8.79 -5.99
N HIS A 118 -4.52 9.94 -5.97
CA HIS A 118 -5.95 9.99 -5.71
C HIS A 118 -6.75 9.36 -6.85
N ALA A 119 -6.41 9.72 -8.09
CA ALA A 119 -7.04 9.14 -9.28
C ALA A 119 -6.78 7.63 -9.39
N THR A 120 -5.58 7.18 -9.03
CA THR A 120 -5.23 5.76 -9.02
C THR A 120 -6.00 5.02 -7.94
N ASN A 121 -5.99 5.51 -6.70
CA ASN A 121 -6.72 4.90 -5.58
C ASN A 121 -8.24 4.81 -5.87
N GLU A 122 -8.82 5.84 -6.46
CA GLU A 122 -10.24 5.84 -6.88
C GLU A 122 -10.52 4.73 -7.89
N LEU A 123 -9.75 4.69 -8.99
CA LEU A 123 -9.92 3.66 -10.03
C LEU A 123 -9.73 2.24 -9.48
N LEU A 124 -8.71 2.02 -8.65
CA LEU A 124 -8.44 0.70 -8.08
C LEU A 124 -9.58 0.22 -7.19
N ARG A 125 -10.17 1.12 -6.38
CA ARG A 125 -11.32 0.79 -5.53
C ARG A 125 -12.58 0.51 -6.35
N GLU A 126 -12.88 1.36 -7.33
CA GLU A 126 -14.02 1.14 -8.24
C GLU A 126 -13.90 -0.19 -9.00
N SER A 127 -12.70 -0.49 -9.51
CA SER A 127 -12.43 -1.75 -10.20
C SER A 127 -12.55 -2.95 -9.26
N PHE A 128 -12.15 -2.80 -8.00
CA PHE A 128 -12.31 -3.84 -6.97
C PHE A 128 -13.78 -4.08 -6.66
N ASP A 129 -14.55 -3.03 -6.38
CA ASP A 129 -15.98 -3.14 -6.04
C ASP A 129 -16.77 -3.80 -7.19
N ALA A 130 -16.52 -3.40 -8.44
CA ALA A 130 -17.14 -4.01 -9.61
C ALA A 130 -16.78 -5.50 -9.76
N LEU A 131 -15.52 -5.87 -9.49
CA LEU A 131 -15.09 -7.27 -9.56
C LEU A 131 -15.63 -8.11 -8.40
N VAL A 132 -15.79 -7.55 -7.20
CA VAL A 132 -16.45 -8.22 -6.08
C VAL A 132 -17.91 -8.49 -6.40
N GLN A 133 -18.64 -7.50 -6.94
CA GLN A 133 -20.01 -7.70 -7.40
C GLN A 133 -20.08 -8.81 -8.46
N ARG A 134 -19.18 -8.77 -9.46
CA ARG A 134 -19.11 -9.81 -10.49
C ARG A 134 -18.80 -11.20 -9.91
N ALA A 135 -17.93 -11.29 -8.91
CA ALA A 135 -17.64 -12.55 -8.22
C ALA A 135 -18.88 -13.10 -7.50
N TRP A 136 -19.68 -12.24 -6.87
CA TRP A 136 -20.94 -12.61 -6.24
C TRP A 136 -21.99 -13.05 -7.26
N GLU A 137 -22.18 -12.33 -8.36
CA GLU A 137 -23.07 -12.72 -9.46
C GLU A 137 -22.78 -14.15 -9.94
N LEU A 138 -21.49 -14.44 -10.18
CA LEU A 138 -21.05 -15.76 -10.62
C LEU A 138 -21.23 -16.84 -9.55
N THR A 139 -21.10 -16.49 -8.27
CA THR A 139 -21.22 -17.43 -7.14
C THR A 139 -22.68 -17.74 -6.81
N LEU A 140 -23.55 -16.74 -6.93
CA LEU A 140 -24.99 -16.84 -6.71
C LEU A 140 -25.75 -17.33 -7.95
N LEU A 141 -25.08 -17.38 -9.11
CA LEU A 141 -25.69 -17.64 -10.41
C LEU A 141 -26.82 -16.65 -10.73
N SER A 142 -26.65 -15.40 -10.29
CA SER A 142 -27.58 -14.30 -10.52
C SER A 142 -26.87 -13.20 -11.30
N THR A 143 -27.55 -12.62 -12.29
CA THR A 143 -27.08 -11.43 -13.01
C THR A 143 -27.68 -10.13 -12.48
N ASN A 144 -28.48 -10.21 -11.42
CA ASN A 144 -29.17 -9.09 -10.80
C ASN A 144 -29.12 -9.28 -9.28
N LEU A 145 -28.16 -8.63 -8.62
CA LEU A 145 -27.96 -8.77 -7.18
C LEU A 145 -29.05 -8.04 -6.39
N GLU A 146 -29.63 -6.98 -6.95
CA GLU A 146 -30.77 -6.27 -6.36
C GLU A 146 -32.01 -7.16 -6.29
N GLU A 147 -32.35 -7.86 -7.37
CA GLU A 147 -33.45 -8.83 -7.41
C GLU A 147 -33.20 -10.01 -6.47
N PHE A 148 -31.95 -10.47 -6.36
CA PHE A 148 -31.59 -11.51 -5.39
C PHE A 148 -31.83 -11.08 -3.94
N ALA A 149 -31.59 -9.81 -3.61
CA ALA A 149 -31.79 -9.26 -2.28
C ALA A 149 -33.24 -8.80 -2.01
N GLU A 150 -34.10 -8.75 -3.02
CA GLU A 150 -35.44 -8.20 -2.91
C GLU A 150 -36.30 -9.01 -1.94
N GLY A 151 -36.86 -8.34 -0.93
CA GLY A 151 -37.71 -8.98 0.09
C GLY A 151 -36.96 -9.82 1.13
N VAL A 152 -35.61 -9.85 1.09
CA VAL A 152 -34.77 -10.54 2.08
C VAL A 152 -34.28 -9.53 3.12
N SER A 153 -34.40 -9.85 4.42
CA SER A 153 -33.83 -9.01 5.48
C SER A 153 -32.30 -9.06 5.50
N ASP A 154 -31.64 -7.98 5.93
CA ASP A 154 -30.17 -7.88 6.04
C ASP A 154 -29.54 -9.04 6.84
N GLU A 155 -30.15 -9.50 7.94
CA GLU A 155 -29.66 -10.64 8.71
C GLU A 155 -29.65 -11.94 7.90
N VAL A 156 -30.73 -12.22 7.16
CA VAL A 156 -30.85 -13.41 6.32
C VAL A 156 -29.87 -13.34 5.16
N LEU A 157 -29.80 -12.19 4.48
CA LEU A 157 -28.87 -11.97 3.38
C LEU A 157 -27.42 -12.17 3.84
N LYS A 158 -27.07 -11.63 5.01
CA LYS A 158 -25.74 -11.83 5.61
C LYS A 158 -25.44 -13.31 5.85
N ILE A 159 -26.39 -14.07 6.41
CA ILE A 159 -26.20 -15.50 6.66
C ILE A 159 -25.99 -16.26 5.34
N GLU A 160 -26.80 -15.98 4.32
CA GLU A 160 -26.70 -16.63 3.01
C GLU A 160 -25.38 -16.32 2.30
N LEU A 161 -24.95 -15.06 2.32
CA LEU A 161 -23.67 -14.64 1.75
C LEU A 161 -22.52 -15.28 2.52
N MET A 162 -22.54 -15.23 3.86
CA MET A 162 -21.52 -15.85 4.70
C MET A 162 -21.38 -17.35 4.44
N ALA A 163 -22.48 -18.06 4.20
CA ALA A 163 -22.45 -19.48 3.85
C ALA A 163 -21.78 -19.78 2.50
N LYS A 164 -21.57 -18.78 1.65
CA LYS A 164 -20.99 -18.90 0.30
C LYS A 164 -19.64 -18.20 0.14
N VAL A 165 -19.16 -17.49 1.16
CA VAL A 165 -17.86 -16.80 1.11
C VAL A 165 -16.74 -17.78 0.77
N ASP A 166 -16.69 -18.94 1.43
CA ASP A 166 -15.65 -19.94 1.16
C ASP A 166 -15.72 -20.44 -0.29
N THR A 167 -16.93 -20.62 -0.85
CA THR A 167 -17.09 -20.98 -2.27
C THR A 167 -16.54 -19.90 -3.20
N LEU A 168 -16.76 -18.62 -2.88
CA LEU A 168 -16.22 -17.50 -3.67
C LEU A 168 -14.69 -17.48 -3.59
N ILE A 169 -14.13 -17.61 -2.39
CA ILE A 169 -12.69 -17.65 -2.14
C ILE A 169 -12.06 -18.84 -2.89
N ASP A 170 -12.63 -20.03 -2.75
CA ASP A 170 -12.14 -21.24 -3.39
C ASP A 170 -12.13 -21.11 -4.91
N ARG A 171 -13.16 -20.46 -5.46
CA ARG A 171 -13.30 -20.29 -6.91
C ARG A 171 -12.33 -19.27 -7.49
N PHE A 172 -12.07 -18.16 -6.79
CA PHE A 172 -11.37 -17.02 -7.38
C PHE A 172 -10.04 -16.67 -6.73
N LEU A 173 -9.77 -17.08 -5.50
CA LEU A 173 -8.59 -16.63 -4.74
C LEU A 173 -7.62 -17.77 -4.38
N LEU A 174 -8.06 -19.03 -4.42
CA LEU A 174 -7.16 -20.17 -4.22
C LEU A 174 -6.27 -20.46 -5.43
N THR A 175 -5.00 -20.75 -5.16
CA THR A 175 -3.96 -21.01 -6.18
C THR A 175 -4.34 -22.13 -7.16
N GLY A 176 -4.94 -23.23 -6.68
CA GLY A 176 -5.33 -24.34 -7.56
C GLY A 176 -6.42 -23.98 -8.57
N SER A 177 -7.30 -23.03 -8.22
CA SER A 177 -8.35 -22.55 -9.12
C SER A 177 -7.82 -21.53 -10.13
N LEU A 178 -6.72 -20.83 -9.81
CA LEU A 178 -6.09 -19.89 -10.73
C LEU A 178 -5.48 -20.58 -11.96
N GLU A 179 -5.00 -21.82 -11.83
CA GLU A 179 -4.48 -22.62 -12.95
C GLU A 179 -5.56 -22.85 -14.02
N ILE A 180 -6.82 -23.02 -13.60
CA ILE A 180 -7.96 -23.17 -14.52
C ILE A 180 -8.21 -21.88 -15.32
N LEU A 181 -7.84 -20.74 -14.75
CA LEU A 181 -8.00 -19.42 -15.37
C LEU A 181 -6.78 -19.01 -16.21
N ASP A 182 -5.73 -19.82 -16.29
CA ASP A 182 -4.50 -19.50 -17.03
C ASP A 182 -4.79 -19.11 -18.49
N GLY A 183 -4.15 -18.03 -18.94
CA GLY A 183 -4.36 -17.47 -20.28
C GLY A 183 -5.64 -16.65 -20.46
N THR A 184 -6.48 -16.52 -19.44
CA THR A 184 -7.71 -15.70 -19.51
C THR A 184 -7.55 -14.36 -18.77
N THR A 185 -8.34 -13.36 -19.16
CA THR A 185 -8.42 -12.08 -18.42
C THR A 185 -8.89 -12.30 -16.97
N SER A 186 -9.73 -13.31 -16.74
CA SER A 186 -10.28 -13.65 -15.42
C SER A 186 -9.20 -13.98 -14.39
N ARG A 187 -8.06 -14.56 -14.80
CA ARG A 187 -6.93 -14.80 -13.89
C ARG A 187 -6.32 -13.50 -13.38
N ASN A 188 -6.11 -12.52 -14.27
CA ASN A 188 -5.58 -11.24 -13.87
C ASN A 188 -6.56 -10.51 -12.92
N SER A 189 -7.87 -10.59 -13.19
CA SER A 189 -8.91 -10.03 -12.31
C SER A 189 -8.91 -10.71 -10.92
N ALA A 190 -8.74 -12.03 -10.86
CA ALA A 190 -8.64 -12.78 -9.62
C ALA A 190 -7.40 -12.39 -8.79
N LEU A 191 -6.23 -12.31 -9.43
CA LEU A 191 -5.01 -11.83 -8.77
C LEU A 191 -5.11 -10.37 -8.34
N PHE A 192 -5.78 -9.53 -9.14
CA PHE A 192 -6.06 -8.14 -8.80
C PHE A 192 -6.94 -8.03 -7.54
N LEU A 193 -8.01 -8.84 -7.45
CA LEU A 193 -8.85 -8.89 -6.25
C LEU A 193 -8.01 -9.25 -5.01
N ARG A 194 -7.17 -10.28 -5.10
CA ARG A 194 -6.25 -10.67 -4.03
C ARG A 194 -5.34 -9.50 -3.61
N ASP A 195 -4.68 -8.86 -4.57
CA ASP A 195 -3.71 -7.79 -4.29
C ASP A 195 -4.40 -6.54 -3.71
N MET A 196 -5.63 -6.26 -4.14
CA MET A 196 -6.46 -5.21 -3.56
C MET A 196 -6.92 -5.51 -2.14
N LEU A 197 -7.13 -6.77 -1.75
CA LEU A 197 -7.43 -7.11 -0.35
C LEU A 197 -6.28 -6.68 0.58
N PHE A 198 -5.02 -6.90 0.18
CA PHE A 198 -3.85 -6.40 0.92
C PHE A 198 -3.82 -4.87 1.00
N TYR A 199 -4.15 -4.18 -0.10
CA TYR A 199 -4.22 -2.72 -0.14
C TYR A 199 -5.31 -2.14 0.77
N LEU A 200 -6.50 -2.74 0.74
CA LEU A 200 -7.63 -2.34 1.56
C LEU A 200 -7.38 -2.61 3.05
N GLU A 201 -6.75 -3.74 3.37
CA GLU A 201 -6.36 -4.08 4.74
C GLU A 201 -5.35 -3.06 5.29
N LEU A 202 -4.29 -2.74 4.53
CA LEU A 202 -3.34 -1.69 4.92
C LEU A 202 -4.06 -0.36 5.15
N SER A 203 -4.93 0.06 4.23
CA SER A 203 -5.69 1.31 4.35
C SER A 203 -6.60 1.32 5.59
N SER A 204 -7.23 0.19 5.91
CA SER A 204 -8.09 0.01 7.06
C SER A 204 -7.30 0.06 8.37
N ALA A 205 -6.18 -0.66 8.43
CA ALA A 205 -5.30 -0.71 9.58
C ALA A 205 -4.66 0.67 9.90
N ILE A 206 -4.21 1.40 8.86
CA ILE A 206 -3.73 2.79 8.99
C ILE A 206 -4.83 3.68 9.60
N LYS A 207 -6.05 3.62 9.05
CA LYS A 207 -7.16 4.44 9.52
C LYS A 207 -7.57 4.12 10.97
N ALA A 208 -7.48 2.85 11.36
CA ALA A 208 -7.77 2.40 12.73
C ALA A 208 -6.64 2.71 13.72
N GLY A 209 -5.43 3.02 13.23
CA GLY A 209 -4.24 3.11 14.09
C GLY A 209 -3.82 1.75 14.67
N ASP A 210 -4.18 0.64 14.01
CA ASP A 210 -3.92 -0.70 14.51
C ASP A 210 -2.53 -1.17 14.08
N HIS A 211 -1.55 -1.00 14.97
CA HIS A 211 -0.16 -1.36 14.69
C HIS A 211 0.03 -2.85 14.40
N GLY A 212 -0.72 -3.74 15.05
CA GLY A 212 -0.55 -5.18 14.89
C GLY A 212 -1.00 -5.64 13.50
N ARG A 213 -2.11 -5.08 13.00
CA ARG A 213 -2.58 -5.30 11.63
C ARG A 213 -1.64 -4.70 10.60
N ILE A 214 -1.08 -3.50 10.88
CA ILE A 214 -0.07 -2.89 10.01
C ILE A 214 1.17 -3.79 9.92
N GLU A 215 1.71 -4.24 11.04
CA GLU A 215 2.90 -5.11 11.06
C GLU A 215 2.66 -6.41 10.28
N GLU A 216 1.51 -7.05 10.49
CA GLU A 216 1.18 -8.31 9.82
C GLU A 216 1.04 -8.12 8.30
N ILE A 217 0.34 -7.08 7.85
CA ILE A 217 0.12 -6.85 6.42
C ILE A 217 1.40 -6.42 5.69
N LEU A 218 2.31 -5.73 6.39
CA LEU A 218 3.58 -5.29 5.82
C LEU A 218 4.47 -6.46 5.40
N LYS A 219 4.41 -7.62 6.06
CA LYS A 219 5.14 -8.83 5.67
C LYS A 219 4.81 -9.25 4.23
N TRP A 220 3.52 -9.23 3.89
CA TRP A 220 3.04 -9.55 2.54
C TRP A 220 3.38 -8.46 1.54
N ILE A 221 3.25 -7.19 1.94
CA ILE A 221 3.60 -6.04 1.09
C ILE A 221 5.08 -6.04 0.73
N THR A 222 5.97 -6.47 1.63
CA THR A 222 7.41 -6.65 1.34
C THR A 222 7.63 -7.58 0.16
N ILE A 223 6.89 -8.70 0.10
CA ILE A 223 6.96 -9.65 -1.01
C ILE A 223 6.43 -9.01 -2.30
N MET A 224 5.30 -8.29 -2.20
CA MET A 224 4.71 -7.58 -3.35
C MET A 224 5.67 -6.51 -3.90
N PHE A 225 6.39 -5.78 -3.06
CA PHE A 225 7.37 -4.79 -3.48
C PHE A 225 8.60 -5.42 -4.12
N GLN A 226 9.08 -6.54 -3.55
CA GLN A 226 10.20 -7.27 -4.12
C GLN A 226 9.86 -7.79 -5.54
N ALA A 227 8.66 -8.33 -5.73
CA ALA A 227 8.17 -8.79 -7.03
C ALA A 227 7.85 -7.63 -7.98
N GLY A 228 7.31 -6.53 -7.47
CA GLY A 228 6.87 -5.33 -8.20
C GLY A 228 7.98 -4.38 -8.65
N SER A 229 9.24 -4.80 -8.50
CA SER A 229 10.46 -4.01 -8.80
C SER A 229 10.63 -2.74 -7.97
N THR A 230 10.05 -2.68 -6.77
CA THR A 230 10.20 -1.57 -5.80
C THR A 230 11.12 -1.95 -4.64
N LYS A 231 12.29 -2.51 -4.99
CA LYS A 231 13.24 -3.16 -4.06
C LYS A 231 13.73 -2.27 -2.91
N ASN A 232 13.88 -0.96 -3.14
CA ASN A 232 14.33 -0.05 -2.08
C ASN A 232 13.32 0.00 -0.92
N TYR A 233 12.02 0.01 -1.24
CA TYR A 233 10.98 -0.04 -0.21
C TYR A 233 10.84 -1.44 0.38
N ALA A 234 11.01 -2.50 -0.41
CA ALA A 234 11.06 -3.87 0.12
C ALA A 234 12.18 -4.03 1.16
N ASN A 235 13.39 -3.54 0.85
CA ASN A 235 14.51 -3.55 1.77
C ASN A 235 14.24 -2.72 3.03
N GLU A 236 13.59 -1.57 2.90
CA GLU A 236 13.25 -0.76 4.08
C GLU A 236 12.28 -1.49 5.02
N LEU A 237 11.32 -2.25 4.46
CA LEU A 237 10.40 -3.05 5.26
C LEU A 237 11.06 -4.24 5.98
N LEU A 238 12.28 -4.65 5.59
CA LEU A 238 13.04 -5.67 6.33
C LEU A 238 13.67 -5.14 7.63
N HIS A 239 13.68 -3.82 7.82
CA HIS A 239 14.16 -3.19 9.05
C HIS A 239 13.05 -2.94 10.09
N LEU A 240 11.80 -3.30 9.76
CA LEU A 240 10.64 -3.19 10.64
C LEU A 240 10.43 -4.47 11.46
#